data_AF-A0A3N5HMI4-F1
#
_entry.id   AF-A0A3N5HMI4-F1
#
_cell.length_a   1.000
_cell.length_b   1.000
_cell.length_c   1.000
_cell.angle_alpha   90.00
_cell.angle_beta   90.00
_cell.angle_gamma   90.00
#
_symmetry.space_group_name_H-M   'P 1'
#
loop_
_entity.id
_entity.type
_entity.pdbx_description
1 polymer ?
#
loop_
_entity_poly.entity_id
_entity_poly.type
_entity_poly.pdbx_seq_one_letter_code
_entity_poly.pdbx_strand_id
1 'polypeptide(L)'
;MPLPWASARARPRTRPTVRRPPTDPPPSTNRSTGPRDGARFVLRHGKHVKFYRSFSQGRKPSLIRVDAMANGRRLCAAPFSWENIMWGWLKRRVTRTSGRYGKSENGSAAVEFALVAGPFFYVLGCTCETGLLLFTEYVLQNSVQEAGRMVRTGQVTSSTGTTTMTATQFKEKICENVNIIVDCDSKVTVYVNSSTSFAALDTLVPSPIAIGPVNGNPYAVVFTPGGRQAASTVIATYDWDFVFPFMDFLGNIDSNKARRLQAVAIFRNEPF
;
A
#
# COMPACT_ATOMS: atom_id res chain seq x y z
N MET A 1 -61.40 -22.39 22.51
CA MET A 1 -62.14 -21.13 22.77
C MET A 1 -61.70 -20.10 21.74
N PRO A 2 -62.58 -19.66 20.82
CA PRO A 2 -62.23 -18.79 19.69
C PRO A 2 -62.76 -17.34 19.84
N LEU A 3 -61.89 -16.34 19.55
CA LEU A 3 -62.10 -14.96 18.99
C LEU A 3 -63.27 -14.10 19.56
N PRO A 4 -63.68 -12.92 19.02
CA PRO A 4 -63.05 -11.77 18.33
C PRO A 4 -63.53 -10.37 18.88
N TRP A 5 -62.92 -9.24 18.47
CA TRP A 5 -63.57 -7.97 18.04
C TRP A 5 -62.49 -6.92 17.66
N ALA A 6 -62.36 -6.47 16.39
CA ALA A 6 -63.11 -5.41 15.66
C ALA A 6 -62.86 -4.00 16.24
N SER A 7 -62.57 -2.90 15.53
CA SER A 7 -62.90 -2.44 14.18
C SER A 7 -62.09 -1.15 13.89
N ALA A 8 -61.42 -1.02 12.74
CA ALA A 8 -61.77 -0.19 11.58
C ALA A 8 -62.06 1.32 11.82
N ARG A 9 -61.21 2.20 11.25
CA ARG A 9 -61.68 3.40 10.50
C ARG A 9 -60.61 3.94 9.54
N ALA A 10 -61.08 4.45 8.41
CA ALA A 10 -60.32 4.76 7.21
C ALA A 10 -60.29 6.26 6.86
N ARG A 11 -59.17 6.71 6.24
CA ARG A 11 -58.98 7.78 5.22
C ARG A 11 -59.29 9.24 5.61
N PRO A 12 -58.53 10.26 5.10
CA PRO A 12 -58.51 10.62 3.67
C PRO A 12 -57.14 10.98 3.04
N ARG A 13 -57.23 11.11 1.71
CA ARG A 13 -56.20 11.39 0.70
C ARG A 13 -55.59 12.80 0.83
N THR A 14 -54.29 12.92 0.57
CA THR A 14 -53.67 14.12 -0.02
C THR A 14 -52.64 13.71 -1.09
N ARG A 15 -52.87 14.13 -2.34
CA ARG A 15 -51.87 14.35 -3.41
C ARG A 15 -51.21 15.71 -3.10
N PRO A 16 -49.93 15.97 -3.41
CA PRO A 16 -49.40 16.13 -4.79
C PRO A 16 -47.93 15.60 -4.88
N THR A 17 -47.10 15.67 -5.91
CA THR A 17 -46.92 16.59 -7.04
C THR A 17 -46.00 15.86 -8.04
N VAL A 18 -46.36 15.87 -9.33
CA VAL A 18 -45.54 15.33 -10.43
C VAL A 18 -44.32 16.25 -10.63
N ARG A 19 -43.10 15.78 -10.34
CA ARG A 19 -41.87 16.45 -10.81
C ARG A 19 -41.54 15.94 -12.21
N ARG A 20 -41.54 16.87 -13.18
CA ARG A 20 -41.11 16.63 -14.56
C ARG A 20 -39.58 16.46 -14.61
N PRO A 21 -39.04 15.61 -15.50
CA PRO A 21 -37.61 15.54 -15.75
C PRO A 21 -37.11 16.79 -16.49
N PRO A 22 -35.83 17.17 -16.30
CA PRO A 22 -35.23 18.27 -17.04
C PRO A 22 -35.10 17.92 -18.53
N THR A 23 -35.48 18.87 -19.37
CA THR A 23 -35.38 18.87 -20.82
C THR A 23 -33.93 18.92 -21.29
N ASP A 24 -33.61 18.11 -22.30
CA ASP A 24 -32.34 18.12 -23.02
C ASP A 24 -32.01 19.51 -23.61
N PRO A 25 -30.73 19.93 -23.62
CA PRO A 25 -30.30 21.14 -24.31
C PRO A 25 -30.24 20.93 -25.85
N PRO A 26 -30.50 21.99 -26.65
CA PRO A 26 -30.50 21.95 -28.11
C PRO A 26 -29.09 21.83 -28.72
N PRO A 27 -28.97 21.43 -30.00
CA PRO A 27 -27.69 21.15 -30.65
C PRO A 27 -26.85 22.42 -30.83
N SER A 28 -25.60 22.39 -30.33
CA SER A 28 -24.63 23.46 -30.56
C SER A 28 -24.20 23.47 -32.03
N THR A 29 -24.48 24.58 -32.68
CA THR A 29 -24.03 24.94 -34.02
C THR A 29 -22.51 25.16 -34.04
N ASN A 30 -21.87 24.68 -35.12
CA ASN A 30 -20.49 24.99 -35.48
C ASN A 30 -20.26 26.51 -35.49
N ARG A 31 -19.40 27.00 -34.60
CA ARG A 31 -18.77 28.31 -34.74
C ARG A 31 -17.26 28.18 -34.51
N SER A 32 -16.54 28.24 -35.62
CA SER A 32 -15.09 28.41 -35.69
C SER A 32 -14.66 29.64 -34.89
N THR A 33 -14.00 29.41 -33.76
CA THR A 33 -13.21 30.43 -33.07
C THR A 33 -11.75 30.13 -33.36
N GLY A 34 -11.09 31.06 -34.06
CA GLY A 34 -9.68 30.98 -34.39
C GLY A 34 -8.79 31.03 -33.13
N PRO A 35 -7.63 30.36 -33.12
CA PRO A 35 -6.72 30.44 -31.98
C PRO A 35 -5.97 31.77 -31.98
N ARG A 36 -6.15 32.52 -30.89
CA ARG A 36 -5.22 33.54 -30.41
C ARG A 36 -3.90 32.88 -30.01
N ASP A 37 -2.82 33.62 -30.29
CA ASP A 37 -1.47 33.54 -29.72
C ASP A 37 -0.74 32.20 -29.72
N GLY A 38 0.30 32.16 -30.57
CA GLY A 38 1.31 31.09 -30.61
C GLY A 38 1.49 30.50 -32.01
N ALA A 39 1.67 31.34 -33.03
CA ALA A 39 1.92 30.90 -34.40
C ALA A 39 3.15 29.97 -34.45
N ARG A 40 2.88 28.68 -34.64
CA ARG A 40 3.85 27.60 -34.78
C ARG A 40 4.03 27.36 -36.28
N PHE A 41 5.09 27.90 -36.87
CA PHE A 41 5.36 27.70 -38.29
C PHE A 41 5.87 26.27 -38.54
N VAL A 42 5.23 25.57 -39.47
CA VAL A 42 5.63 24.23 -39.93
C VAL A 42 6.13 24.38 -41.37
N LEU A 43 7.43 24.23 -41.57
CA LEU A 43 8.01 24.12 -42.91
C LEU A 43 8.30 22.65 -43.20
N ARG A 44 7.77 22.17 -44.32
CA ARG A 44 7.83 20.76 -44.74
C ARG A 44 8.98 20.58 -45.72
N HIS A 45 10.03 19.87 -45.32
CA HIS A 45 11.07 19.36 -46.24
C HIS A 45 11.16 17.84 -46.08
N GLY A 46 10.60 17.10 -47.03
CA GLY A 46 10.68 15.64 -47.06
C GLY A 46 10.00 14.91 -45.89
N LYS A 47 10.39 13.65 -45.64
CA LYS A 47 9.70 12.68 -44.76
C LYS A 47 9.87 12.89 -43.24
N HIS A 48 10.37 14.04 -42.77
CA HIS A 48 10.45 14.34 -41.34
C HIS A 48 9.96 15.75 -41.02
N VAL A 49 9.11 15.88 -39.99
CA VAL A 49 8.61 17.15 -39.44
C VAL A 49 9.48 17.52 -38.24
N LYS A 50 10.09 18.71 -38.24
CA LYS A 50 10.83 19.25 -37.08
C LYS A 50 10.13 20.50 -36.55
N PHE A 51 9.96 20.57 -35.24
CA PHE A 51 9.40 21.72 -34.54
C PHE A 51 10.52 22.59 -33.98
N TYR A 52 10.48 23.90 -34.27
CA TYR A 52 11.38 24.88 -33.67
C TYR A 52 10.59 25.86 -32.80
N ARG A 53 11.14 26.20 -31.62
CA ARG A 53 10.61 27.21 -30.72
C ARG A 53 11.36 28.52 -30.98
N SER A 54 10.65 29.62 -31.23
CA SER A 54 11.26 30.94 -31.38
C SER A 54 11.94 31.34 -30.07
N PHE A 55 13.25 31.61 -30.12
CA PHE A 55 14.04 32.09 -29.00
C PHE A 55 14.25 33.60 -29.18
N SER A 56 13.71 34.37 -28.24
CA SER A 56 13.88 35.82 -28.16
C SER A 56 15.37 36.20 -28.07
N GLN A 57 15.72 37.29 -28.76
CA GLN A 57 17.06 37.84 -28.95
C GLN A 57 17.85 37.99 -27.64
N GLY A 58 19.16 37.71 -27.69
CA GLY A 58 20.10 38.40 -26.78
C GLY A 58 21.22 37.61 -26.11
N ARG A 59 21.63 36.40 -26.55
CA ARG A 59 22.87 35.77 -26.02
C ARG A 59 23.57 34.92 -27.09
N LYS A 60 24.89 35.12 -27.26
CA LYS A 60 25.75 34.39 -28.20
C LYS A 60 25.75 32.88 -27.86
N PRO A 61 25.60 31.98 -28.84
CA PRO A 61 25.65 30.54 -28.56
C PRO A 61 27.11 30.06 -28.45
N SER A 62 27.45 29.47 -27.31
CA SER A 62 28.61 28.57 -27.18
C SER A 62 28.25 27.21 -27.79
N LEU A 63 29.11 26.70 -28.67
CA LEU A 63 28.98 25.36 -29.27
C LEU A 63 28.99 24.31 -28.14
N ILE A 64 27.85 23.66 -27.91
CA ILE A 64 27.80 22.41 -27.14
C ILE A 64 27.74 21.28 -28.16
N ARG A 65 28.82 20.52 -28.23
CA ARG A 65 28.89 19.27 -29.00
C ARG A 65 28.01 18.25 -28.29
N VAL A 66 26.87 17.91 -28.89
CA VAL A 66 26.01 16.83 -28.37
C VAL A 66 26.34 15.60 -29.20
N ASP A 67 27.25 14.78 -28.69
CA ASP A 67 27.45 13.45 -29.23
C ASP A 67 26.19 12.62 -28.95
N ALA A 68 25.65 12.04 -30.02
CA ALA A 68 24.51 11.15 -29.95
C ALA A 68 24.92 9.85 -29.25
N MET A 69 24.41 9.62 -28.05
CA MET A 69 24.46 8.31 -27.41
C MET A 69 23.13 7.58 -27.61
N ALA A 70 23.16 6.65 -28.55
CA ALA A 70 22.26 5.51 -28.55
C ALA A 70 22.61 4.61 -27.35
N ASN A 71 21.72 4.47 -26.37
CA ASN A 71 21.44 3.17 -25.77
C ASN A 71 20.24 3.22 -24.83
N GLY A 72 19.30 2.28 -25.03
CA GLY A 72 18.22 2.03 -24.11
C GLY A 72 18.77 1.45 -22.81
N ARG A 73 18.61 2.17 -21.70
CA ARG A 73 18.66 1.58 -20.35
C ARG A 73 17.48 2.06 -19.55
N ARG A 74 16.70 1.08 -19.10
CA ARG A 74 15.57 1.20 -18.19
C ARG A 74 16.03 1.97 -16.95
N LEU A 75 15.28 3.00 -16.58
CA LEU A 75 15.40 3.65 -15.28
C LEU A 75 14.90 2.66 -14.21
N CYS A 76 15.82 1.91 -13.62
CA CYS A 76 15.56 1.22 -12.36
C CYS A 76 15.56 2.29 -11.26
N ALA A 77 14.46 2.37 -10.50
CA ALA A 77 14.44 3.10 -9.24
C ALA A 77 15.52 2.48 -8.33
N ALA A 78 16.52 3.29 -7.96
CA ALA A 78 17.52 2.86 -7.00
C ALA A 78 16.84 2.71 -5.63
N PRO A 79 17.04 1.59 -4.90
CA PRO A 79 16.56 1.46 -3.54
C PRO A 79 17.20 2.56 -2.69
N PHE A 80 16.40 3.16 -1.82
CA PHE A 80 16.82 4.14 -0.83
C PHE A 80 17.80 3.46 0.16
N SER A 81 19.07 3.37 -0.23
CA SER A 81 20.15 2.77 0.56
C SER A 81 20.74 3.83 1.50
N TRP A 82 20.46 3.64 2.78
CA TRP A 82 20.96 4.46 3.89
C TRP A 82 22.50 4.36 4.07
N GLU A 83 23.16 3.40 3.44
CA GLU A 83 24.62 3.20 3.52
C GLU A 83 25.40 4.44 3.02
N ASN A 84 24.84 5.19 2.08
CA ASN A 84 25.46 6.41 1.55
C ASN A 84 25.22 7.65 2.42
N ILE A 85 24.25 7.62 3.33
CA ILE A 85 23.91 8.76 4.19
C ILE A 85 24.78 8.74 5.45
N MET A 86 24.99 7.57 6.09
CA MET A 86 25.88 7.49 7.25
C MET A 86 27.35 7.80 6.90
N TRP A 87 27.84 7.36 5.73
CA TRP A 87 29.22 7.63 5.30
C TRP A 87 29.41 8.99 4.58
N GLY A 88 28.36 9.52 3.95
CA GLY A 88 28.39 10.82 3.27
C GLY A 88 28.39 12.00 4.25
N TRP A 89 27.66 11.89 5.36
CA TRP A 89 27.61 12.91 6.40
C TRP A 89 28.86 12.92 7.29
N LEU A 90 29.54 11.77 7.45
CA LEU A 90 30.78 11.70 8.23
C LEU A 90 32.01 12.28 7.51
N LYS A 91 31.99 12.41 6.17
CA LYS A 91 33.19 12.74 5.38
C LYS A 91 33.29 14.17 4.85
N ARG A 92 32.37 15.10 5.14
CA ARG A 92 32.41 16.47 4.53
C ARG A 92 32.12 17.66 5.42
N ARG A 93 32.45 17.64 6.72
CA ARG A 93 32.72 18.89 7.48
C ARG A 93 33.47 18.73 8.81
N VAL A 94 34.63 18.09 8.79
CA VAL A 94 35.66 18.32 9.84
C VAL A 94 36.90 18.87 9.18
N THR A 95 36.81 20.10 8.68
CA THR A 95 38.00 20.87 8.28
C THR A 95 37.91 22.26 8.88
N ARG A 96 38.80 22.49 9.87
CA ARG A 96 39.33 23.78 10.34
C ARG A 96 38.55 24.56 11.41
N THR A 97 38.15 23.91 12.50
CA THR A 97 38.01 24.59 13.81
C THR A 97 38.62 23.80 14.99
N SER A 98 39.55 22.88 14.72
CA SER A 98 40.21 22.05 15.76
C SER A 98 41.21 22.80 16.65
N GLY A 99 41.50 24.08 16.38
CA GLY A 99 42.49 24.87 17.14
C GLY A 99 41.94 25.64 18.35
N ARG A 100 40.61 25.74 18.54
CA ARG A 100 40.00 26.48 19.67
C ARG A 100 39.19 25.60 20.64
N TYR A 101 38.99 24.32 20.33
CA TYR A 101 38.22 23.38 21.16
C TYR A 101 39.12 22.48 22.03
N GLY A 102 40.44 22.50 21.83
CA GLY A 102 41.40 21.71 22.61
C GLY A 102 41.83 22.31 23.96
N LYS A 103 41.37 23.53 24.30
CA LYS A 103 41.74 24.24 25.55
C LYS A 103 40.57 24.44 26.54
N SER A 104 39.39 23.90 26.24
CA SER A 104 38.21 24.03 27.09
C SER A 104 37.92 22.72 27.84
N GLU A 105 38.15 22.69 29.15
CA GLU A 105 37.84 21.54 30.02
C GLU A 105 36.35 21.17 30.01
N ASN A 106 35.48 22.18 29.81
CA ASN A 106 34.03 22.00 29.68
C ASN A 106 33.61 21.17 28.44
N GLY A 107 34.51 20.96 27.47
CA GLY A 107 34.25 20.14 26.27
C GLY A 107 34.43 18.64 26.49
N SER A 108 35.21 18.22 27.51
CA SER A 108 35.47 16.79 27.79
C SER A 108 34.19 16.07 28.20
N ALA A 109 33.43 16.66 29.12
CA ALA A 109 32.17 16.10 29.61
C ALA A 109 31.12 15.95 28.49
N ALA A 110 31.09 16.87 27.52
CA ALA A 110 30.19 16.77 26.37
C ALA A 110 30.53 15.60 25.44
N VAL A 111 31.83 15.29 25.27
CA VAL A 111 32.29 14.14 24.48
C VAL A 111 32.01 12.82 25.21
N GLU A 112 32.23 12.78 26.51
CA GLU A 112 31.91 11.62 27.36
C GLU A 112 30.42 11.27 27.30
N PHE A 113 29.54 12.28 27.39
CA PHE A 113 28.11 12.06 27.26
C PHE A 113 27.71 11.62 25.84
N ALA A 114 28.30 12.20 24.79
CA ALA A 114 28.01 11.83 23.42
C ALA A 114 28.40 10.37 23.09
N LEU A 115 29.49 9.88 23.68
CA LEU A 115 29.93 8.49 23.52
C LEU A 115 28.93 7.48 24.11
N VAL A 116 28.22 7.84 25.19
CA VAL A 116 27.20 6.97 25.80
C VAL A 116 25.83 7.19 25.17
N ALA A 117 25.50 8.42 24.79
CA ALA A 117 24.21 8.77 24.21
C ALA A 117 23.95 8.06 22.87
N GLY A 118 24.98 7.92 22.01
CA GLY A 118 24.83 7.26 20.71
C GLY A 118 24.30 5.81 20.82
N PRO A 119 25.01 4.91 21.52
CA PRO A 119 24.54 3.54 21.77
C PRO A 119 23.19 3.47 22.49
N PHE A 120 22.94 4.38 23.44
CA PHE A 120 21.67 4.43 24.18
C PHE A 120 20.48 4.71 23.25
N PHE A 121 20.55 5.76 22.43
CA PHE A 121 19.47 6.08 21.49
C PHE A 121 19.32 5.04 20.39
N TYR A 122 20.40 4.35 20.01
CA TYR A 122 20.33 3.23 19.08
C TYR A 122 19.49 2.07 19.65
N VAL A 123 19.78 1.62 20.87
CA VAL A 123 19.01 0.55 21.53
C VAL A 123 17.56 0.97 21.79
N LEU A 124 17.34 2.24 22.16
CA LEU A 124 15.99 2.81 22.30
C LEU A 124 15.23 2.73 20.98
N GLY A 125 15.86 3.12 19.87
CA GLY A 125 15.32 3.01 18.52
C GLY A 125 14.93 1.58 18.14
N CYS A 126 15.83 0.61 18.35
CA CYS A 126 15.54 -0.81 18.14
C CYS A 126 14.39 -1.32 19.00
N THR A 127 14.28 -0.86 20.26
CA THR A 127 13.17 -1.23 21.15
C THR A 127 11.84 -0.65 20.65
N CYS A 128 11.83 0.61 20.20
CA CYS A 128 10.64 1.21 19.61
C CYS A 128 10.25 0.52 18.30
N GLU A 129 11.20 0.16 17.44
CA GLU A 129 10.95 -0.54 16.18
C GLU A 129 10.34 -1.93 16.42
N THR A 130 10.94 -2.72 17.32
CA THR A 130 10.39 -4.04 17.68
C THR A 130 9.01 -3.93 18.33
N GLY A 131 8.77 -2.88 19.13
CA GLY A 131 7.45 -2.58 19.69
C GLY A 131 6.41 -2.29 18.60
N LEU A 132 6.76 -1.50 17.58
CA LEU A 132 5.88 -1.22 16.44
C LEU A 132 5.61 -2.47 15.59
N LEU A 133 6.64 -3.29 15.36
CA LEU A 133 6.52 -4.55 14.63
C LEU A 133 5.49 -5.48 15.31
N LEU A 134 5.62 -5.68 16.63
CA LEU A 134 4.68 -6.50 17.40
C LEU A 134 3.28 -5.89 17.43
N PHE A 135 3.17 -4.57 17.59
CA PHE A 135 1.89 -3.89 17.57
C PHE A 135 1.15 -4.08 16.25
N THR A 136 1.85 -3.96 15.11
CA THR A 136 1.28 -4.24 13.79
C THR A 136 0.81 -5.69 13.66
N GLU A 137 1.56 -6.66 14.19
CA GLU A 137 1.16 -8.07 14.19
C GLU A 137 -0.16 -8.28 14.95
N TYR A 138 -0.31 -7.68 16.13
CA TYR A 138 -1.56 -7.74 16.90
C TYR A 138 -2.74 -7.07 16.19
N VAL A 139 -2.53 -5.89 15.60
CA VAL A 139 -3.58 -5.17 14.86
C VAL A 139 -4.03 -5.97 13.64
N LEU A 140 -3.09 -6.57 12.91
CA LEU A 140 -3.38 -7.43 11.76
C LEU A 140 -4.16 -8.68 12.19
N GLN A 141 -3.74 -9.33 13.29
CA GLN A 141 -4.44 -10.50 13.84
C GLN A 141 -5.87 -10.16 14.25
N ASN A 142 -6.11 -9.00 14.87
CA ASN A 142 -7.45 -8.55 15.21
C ASN A 142 -8.31 -8.31 13.96
N SER A 143 -7.77 -7.64 12.93
CA SER A 143 -8.49 -7.41 11.67
C SER A 143 -8.88 -8.72 10.96
N VAL A 144 -7.97 -9.70 10.92
CA VAL A 144 -8.26 -11.03 10.36
C VAL A 144 -9.34 -11.77 11.15
N GLN A 145 -9.37 -11.64 12.48
CA GLN A 145 -10.42 -12.26 13.29
C GLN A 145 -11.81 -11.69 12.99
N GLU A 146 -11.92 -10.37 12.81
CA GLU A 146 -13.16 -9.70 12.42
C GLU A 146 -13.55 -10.07 10.99
N ALA A 147 -12.62 -10.02 10.05
CA ALA A 147 -12.87 -10.42 8.67
C ALA A 147 -13.27 -11.91 8.57
N GLY A 148 -12.70 -12.76 9.41
CA GLY A 148 -13.08 -14.16 9.54
C GLY A 148 -14.55 -14.35 9.92
N ARG A 149 -15.16 -13.45 10.71
CA ARG A 149 -16.61 -13.51 11.02
C ARG A 149 -17.47 -13.29 9.77
N MET A 150 -17.06 -12.39 8.88
CA MET A 150 -17.77 -12.18 7.61
C MET A 150 -17.76 -13.44 6.74
N VAL A 151 -16.64 -14.17 6.71
CA VAL A 151 -16.53 -15.44 5.99
C VAL A 151 -17.40 -16.51 6.66
N ARG A 152 -17.32 -16.66 8.00
CA ARG A 152 -18.10 -17.64 8.77
C ARG A 152 -19.61 -17.51 8.53
N THR A 153 -20.10 -16.28 8.49
CA THR A 153 -21.53 -15.96 8.40
C THR A 153 -22.06 -15.88 6.97
N GLY A 154 -21.24 -16.19 5.95
CA GLY A 154 -21.67 -16.19 4.55
C GLY A 154 -21.86 -14.80 3.93
N GLN A 155 -21.32 -13.73 4.55
CA GLN A 155 -21.40 -12.39 3.97
C GLN A 155 -20.59 -12.25 2.66
N VAL A 156 -19.59 -13.10 2.48
CA VAL A 156 -18.67 -13.08 1.33
C VAL A 156 -18.99 -14.15 0.28
N THR A 157 -19.92 -15.07 0.56
CA THR A 157 -20.22 -16.25 -0.28
C THR A 157 -21.61 -16.81 -0.02
N SER A 158 -22.27 -17.28 -1.07
CA SER A 158 -23.59 -17.92 -0.97
C SER A 158 -23.52 -19.31 -0.30
N SER A 159 -24.67 -19.82 0.16
CA SER A 159 -24.76 -21.16 0.78
C SER A 159 -24.30 -22.31 -0.12
N THR A 160 -24.27 -22.09 -1.44
CA THR A 160 -23.76 -23.02 -2.46
C THR A 160 -22.27 -22.92 -2.72
N GLY A 161 -21.56 -22.00 -2.06
CA GLY A 161 -20.13 -21.75 -2.27
C GLY A 161 -19.80 -20.78 -3.40
N THR A 162 -20.79 -20.05 -3.93
CA THR A 162 -20.57 -19.04 -4.98
C THR A 162 -20.09 -17.74 -4.33
N THR A 163 -18.88 -17.32 -4.68
CA THR A 163 -18.27 -16.10 -4.16
C THR A 163 -19.09 -14.86 -4.57
N THR A 164 -19.55 -14.07 -3.59
CA THR A 164 -20.32 -12.83 -3.83
C THR A 164 -19.45 -11.58 -3.76
N MET A 165 -18.33 -11.65 -3.05
CA MET A 165 -17.38 -10.54 -2.88
C MET A 165 -16.02 -10.90 -3.48
N THR A 166 -15.36 -9.98 -4.17
CA THR A 166 -14.04 -10.25 -4.77
C THR A 166 -12.94 -10.26 -3.71
N ALA A 167 -11.80 -10.89 -4.03
CA ALA A 167 -10.62 -10.90 -3.16
C ALA A 167 -10.13 -9.48 -2.81
N THR A 168 -10.20 -8.55 -3.77
CA THR A 168 -9.83 -7.15 -3.56
C THR A 168 -10.75 -6.46 -2.56
N GLN A 169 -12.07 -6.62 -2.69
CA GLN A 169 -13.04 -6.07 -1.75
C GLN A 169 -12.87 -6.68 -0.35
N PHE A 170 -12.55 -7.97 -0.25
CA PHE A 170 -12.25 -8.59 1.04
C PHE A 170 -10.98 -8.03 1.68
N LYS A 171 -9.94 -7.80 0.86
CA LYS A 171 -8.72 -7.14 1.33
C LYS A 171 -9.01 -5.72 1.81
N GLU A 172 -9.80 -4.94 1.09
CA GLU A 172 -10.22 -3.59 1.52
C GLU A 172 -10.86 -3.62 2.91
N LYS A 173 -11.74 -4.60 3.19
CA LYS A 173 -12.36 -4.77 4.51
C LYS A 173 -11.36 -5.10 5.62
N ILE A 174 -10.33 -5.89 5.33
CA ILE A 174 -9.22 -6.12 6.28
C ILE A 174 -8.43 -4.82 6.48
N CYS A 175 -8.20 -4.08 5.40
CA CYS A 175 -7.40 -2.85 5.41
C CYS A 175 -8.08 -1.68 6.12
N GLU A 176 -9.42 -1.62 6.17
CA GLU A 176 -10.17 -0.57 6.88
C GLU A 176 -9.68 -0.36 8.34
N ASN A 177 -9.30 -1.44 9.01
CA ASN A 177 -8.83 -1.39 10.41
C ASN A 177 -7.31 -1.21 10.57
N VAL A 178 -6.52 -1.41 9.50
CA VAL A 178 -5.05 -1.54 9.57
C VAL A 178 -4.31 -0.40 8.84
N ASN A 179 -4.97 0.27 7.89
CA ASN A 179 -4.36 1.30 7.02
C ASN A 179 -3.76 2.49 7.81
N ILE A 180 -4.27 2.78 9.01
CA ILE A 180 -3.76 3.88 9.85
C ILE A 180 -2.28 3.69 10.23
N ILE A 181 -1.81 2.45 10.35
CA ILE A 181 -0.47 2.12 10.89
C ILE A 181 0.45 1.58 9.80
N VAL A 182 -0.10 0.95 8.75
CA VAL A 182 0.70 0.30 7.70
C VAL A 182 0.11 0.51 6.30
N ASP A 183 0.99 0.45 5.30
CA ASP A 183 0.58 0.37 3.89
C ASP A 183 -0.05 -0.99 3.60
N CYS A 184 -1.36 -1.07 3.79
CA CYS A 184 -2.12 -2.30 3.59
C CYS A 184 -2.28 -2.65 2.10
N ASP A 185 -2.41 -1.64 1.24
CA ASP A 185 -2.73 -1.84 -0.17
C ASP A 185 -1.56 -2.47 -0.93
N SER A 186 -0.32 -2.07 -0.64
CA SER A 186 0.84 -2.61 -1.34
C SER A 186 1.49 -3.82 -0.64
N LYS A 187 1.46 -3.87 0.69
CA LYS A 187 2.24 -4.86 1.47
C LYS A 187 1.44 -5.99 2.09
N VAL A 188 0.10 -5.88 2.19
CA VAL A 188 -0.72 -6.99 2.72
C VAL A 188 -1.11 -7.95 1.60
N THR A 189 -0.81 -9.24 1.80
CA THR A 189 -1.31 -10.32 0.96
C THR A 189 -2.37 -11.10 1.73
N VAL A 190 -3.51 -11.37 1.09
CA VAL A 190 -4.60 -12.13 1.70
C VAL A 190 -4.76 -13.45 0.96
N TYR A 191 -4.85 -14.52 1.74
CA TYR A 191 -5.08 -15.88 1.29
C TYR A 191 -6.32 -16.42 2.01
N VAL A 192 -7.30 -16.84 1.24
CA VAL A 192 -8.50 -17.49 1.77
C VAL A 192 -8.71 -18.79 1.02
N ASN A 193 -8.80 -19.88 1.77
CA ASN A 193 -9.09 -21.18 1.18
C ASN A 193 -10.04 -21.99 2.06
N SER A 194 -10.72 -22.96 1.47
CA SER A 194 -11.69 -23.80 2.16
C SER A 194 -11.67 -25.22 1.64
N SER A 195 -12.15 -26.13 2.48
CA SER A 195 -12.28 -27.54 2.18
C SER A 195 -13.45 -28.16 2.94
N THR A 196 -13.80 -29.40 2.63
CA THR A 196 -14.91 -30.12 3.28
C THR A 196 -14.58 -30.51 4.72
N SER A 197 -13.29 -30.68 5.05
CA SER A 197 -12.81 -31.06 6.38
C SER A 197 -11.53 -30.33 6.75
N PHE A 198 -11.25 -30.23 8.05
CA PHE A 198 -9.99 -29.64 8.54
C PHE A 198 -8.77 -30.46 8.12
N ALA A 199 -8.89 -31.79 8.02
CA ALA A 199 -7.79 -32.64 7.56
C ALA A 199 -7.43 -32.38 6.09
N ALA A 200 -8.42 -32.23 5.22
CA ALA A 200 -8.18 -31.86 3.83
C ALA A 200 -7.66 -30.41 3.70
N LEU A 201 -8.13 -29.50 4.56
CA LEU A 201 -7.63 -28.13 4.60
C LEU A 201 -6.15 -28.06 4.99
N ASP A 202 -5.72 -28.84 5.99
CA ASP A 202 -4.32 -28.89 6.46
C ASP A 202 -3.34 -29.23 5.33
N THR A 203 -3.73 -30.12 4.41
CA THR A 203 -2.91 -30.48 3.24
C THR A 203 -2.89 -29.42 2.13
N LEU A 204 -3.88 -28.52 2.10
CA LEU A 204 -4.04 -27.49 1.06
C LEU A 204 -3.37 -26.17 1.43
N VAL A 205 -3.29 -25.87 2.73
CA VAL A 205 -2.82 -24.58 3.23
C VAL A 205 -1.28 -24.59 3.30
N PRO A 206 -0.60 -23.73 2.52
CA PRO A 206 0.86 -23.64 2.62
C PRO A 206 1.27 -22.98 3.94
N SER A 207 2.56 -23.10 4.29
CA SER A 207 3.12 -22.35 5.42
C SER A 207 2.85 -20.85 5.22
N PRO A 208 2.38 -20.11 6.24
CA PRO A 208 2.02 -18.71 6.04
C PRO A 208 3.22 -17.83 5.64
N ILE A 209 4.46 -18.24 5.93
CA ILE A 209 5.66 -17.53 5.46
C ILE A 209 5.80 -17.54 3.93
N ALA A 210 5.23 -18.54 3.25
CA ALA A 210 5.23 -18.66 1.79
C ALA A 210 4.10 -17.86 1.12
N ILE A 211 3.20 -17.27 1.92
CA ILE A 211 2.07 -16.47 1.44
C ILE A 211 2.53 -15.02 1.34
N GLY A 212 2.70 -14.52 0.12
CA GLY A 212 3.22 -13.18 -0.15
C GLY A 212 4.40 -13.21 -1.12
N PRO A 213 4.83 -12.04 -1.63
CA PRO A 213 5.93 -11.99 -2.58
C PRO A 213 7.20 -12.59 -1.98
N VAL A 214 7.93 -13.39 -2.75
CA VAL A 214 9.21 -13.96 -2.31
C VAL A 214 10.25 -13.72 -3.39
N ASN A 215 11.35 -13.07 -3.04
CA ASN A 215 12.44 -12.71 -3.96
C ASN A 215 11.95 -11.94 -5.21
N GLY A 216 10.94 -11.08 -5.04
CA GLY A 216 10.33 -10.29 -6.13
C GLY A 216 9.37 -11.06 -7.04
N ASN A 217 9.11 -12.35 -6.79
CA ASN A 217 8.07 -13.09 -7.49
C ASN A 217 6.70 -12.80 -6.85
N PRO A 218 5.66 -12.49 -7.64
CA PRO A 218 4.33 -12.24 -7.12
C PRO A 218 3.72 -13.53 -6.55
N TYR A 219 2.92 -13.38 -5.49
CA TYR A 219 2.14 -14.48 -4.94
C TYR A 219 0.81 -14.64 -5.68
N ALA A 220 0.42 -15.89 -5.95
CA ALA A 220 -0.88 -16.17 -6.56
C ALA A 220 -2.00 -15.93 -5.53
N VAL A 221 -2.90 -14.99 -5.83
CA VAL A 221 -4.04 -14.71 -4.97
C VAL A 221 -5.00 -15.90 -4.98
N VAL A 222 -5.22 -16.50 -3.82
CA VAL A 222 -6.21 -17.57 -3.62
C VAL A 222 -7.33 -17.01 -2.77
N PHE A 223 -8.56 -17.08 -3.29
CA PHE A 223 -9.75 -16.60 -2.60
C PHE A 223 -10.93 -17.54 -2.83
N THR A 224 -10.98 -18.58 -2.00
CA THR A 224 -12.02 -19.63 -2.00
C THR A 224 -12.63 -19.75 -0.59
N PRO A 225 -13.46 -18.79 -0.15
CA PRO A 225 -14.09 -18.75 1.18
C PRO A 225 -14.99 -19.95 1.55
N GLY A 226 -15.48 -20.70 0.57
CA GLY A 226 -16.27 -21.92 0.76
C GLY A 226 -17.74 -21.66 1.10
N GLY A 227 -18.56 -22.70 0.98
CA GLY A 227 -19.99 -22.65 1.28
C GLY A 227 -20.30 -22.93 2.76
N ARG A 228 -21.57 -23.27 3.03
CA ARG A 228 -22.04 -23.66 4.36
C ARG A 228 -21.24 -24.83 4.93
N GLN A 229 -20.98 -24.82 6.24
CA GLN A 229 -20.30 -25.90 6.97
C GLN A 229 -18.90 -26.30 6.47
N ALA A 230 -18.33 -25.59 5.49
CA ALA A 230 -16.96 -25.81 5.02
C ALA A 230 -15.95 -25.43 6.12
N ALA A 231 -14.83 -26.16 6.17
CA ALA A 231 -13.67 -25.74 6.93
C ALA A 231 -12.91 -24.69 6.12
N SER A 232 -12.74 -23.48 6.67
CA SER A 232 -12.15 -22.35 5.97
C SER A 232 -10.97 -21.77 6.75
N THR A 233 -10.00 -21.26 6.02
CA THR A 233 -8.86 -20.53 6.54
C THR A 233 -8.80 -19.13 5.93
N VAL A 234 -8.45 -18.16 6.75
CA VAL A 234 -8.10 -16.81 6.34
C VAL A 234 -6.71 -16.53 6.89
N ILE A 235 -5.79 -16.20 5.98
CA ILE A 235 -4.43 -15.82 6.31
C ILE A 235 -4.17 -14.46 5.68
N ALA A 236 -3.69 -13.51 6.47
CA ALA A 236 -3.14 -12.27 5.96
C ALA A 236 -1.67 -12.18 6.34
N THR A 237 -0.82 -11.82 5.39
CA THR A 237 0.60 -11.61 5.61
C THR A 237 0.99 -10.18 5.30
N TYR A 238 1.95 -9.66 6.05
CA TYR A 238 2.47 -8.30 5.89
C TYR A 238 3.99 -8.31 5.98
N ASP A 239 4.65 -7.64 5.04
CA ASP A 239 6.11 -7.57 5.00
C ASP A 239 6.62 -6.30 5.70
N TRP A 240 7.25 -6.49 6.85
CA TRP A 240 7.91 -5.44 7.63
C TRP A 240 9.35 -5.26 7.17
N ASP A 241 9.68 -4.05 6.70
CA ASP A 241 11.05 -3.66 6.38
C ASP A 241 11.68 -2.97 7.58
N PHE A 242 12.89 -3.38 7.94
CA PHE A 242 13.60 -2.76 9.05
C PHE A 242 14.13 -1.36 8.68
N VAL A 243 13.90 -0.40 9.56
CA VAL A 243 14.38 0.97 9.47
C VAL A 243 15.77 1.07 10.11
N PHE A 244 15.99 0.40 11.24
CA PHE A 244 17.29 0.43 11.90
C PHE A 244 18.26 -0.60 11.30
N PRO A 245 19.53 -0.22 11.13
CA PRO A 245 20.53 -1.13 10.60
C PRO A 245 20.88 -2.23 11.60
N PHE A 246 21.37 -3.36 11.09
CA PHE A 246 21.72 -4.56 11.87
C PHE A 246 20.53 -5.31 12.49
N MET A 247 19.29 -5.03 12.07
CA MET A 247 18.08 -5.75 12.49
C MET A 247 17.73 -6.94 11.59
N ASP A 248 18.52 -7.20 10.54
CA ASP A 248 18.35 -8.31 9.60
C ASP A 248 18.31 -9.69 10.31
N PHE A 249 18.89 -9.83 11.50
CA PHE A 249 18.83 -11.09 12.27
C PHE A 249 17.39 -11.51 12.65
N LEU A 250 16.44 -10.57 12.67
CA LEU A 250 15.02 -10.83 12.91
C LEU A 250 14.24 -11.12 11.63
N GLY A 251 14.85 -10.95 10.46
CA GLY A 251 14.22 -11.22 9.17
C GLY A 251 13.98 -12.72 8.95
N ASN A 252 12.98 -13.03 8.14
CA ASN A 252 12.61 -14.41 7.80
C ASN A 252 12.34 -14.62 6.30
N ILE A 253 12.41 -13.56 5.50
CA ILE A 253 12.16 -13.55 4.06
C ILE A 253 13.24 -12.75 3.33
N ASP A 254 13.37 -12.94 2.02
CA ASP A 254 14.27 -12.17 1.14
C ASP A 254 15.72 -12.08 1.65
N SER A 255 16.28 -13.22 2.07
CA SER A 255 17.60 -13.32 2.71
C SER A 255 17.70 -12.52 4.01
N ASN A 256 16.64 -12.56 4.82
CA ASN A 256 16.48 -11.90 6.13
C ASN A 256 16.46 -10.37 6.09
N LYS A 257 16.16 -9.77 4.94
CA LYS A 257 16.05 -8.31 4.79
C LYS A 257 14.73 -7.74 5.29
N ALA A 258 13.71 -8.58 5.35
CA ALA A 258 12.39 -8.21 5.82
C ALA A 258 11.84 -9.31 6.73
N ARG A 259 10.85 -8.92 7.53
CA ARG A 259 10.13 -9.82 8.43
C ARG A 259 8.66 -9.89 8.02
N ARG A 260 8.26 -11.06 7.54
CA ARG A 260 6.85 -11.38 7.28
C ARG A 260 6.12 -11.60 8.59
N LEU A 261 5.16 -10.73 8.88
CA LEU A 261 4.14 -10.90 9.91
C LEU A 261 2.98 -11.69 9.31
N GLN A 262 2.34 -12.52 10.12
CA GLN A 262 1.27 -13.39 9.68
C GLN A 262 0.11 -13.35 10.67
N ALA A 263 -1.09 -13.27 10.16
CA ALA A 263 -2.31 -13.36 10.91
C ALA A 263 -3.16 -14.49 10.36
N VAL A 264 -3.64 -15.38 11.22
CA VAL A 264 -4.31 -16.62 10.83
C VAL A 264 -5.60 -16.79 11.62
N ALA A 265 -6.68 -17.12 10.90
CA ALA A 265 -7.94 -17.56 11.47
C ALA A 265 -8.41 -18.83 10.73
N ILE A 266 -8.59 -19.92 11.47
CA ILE A 266 -9.11 -21.19 10.95
C ILE A 266 -10.42 -21.49 11.67
N PHE A 267 -11.45 -21.85 10.92
CA PHE A 267 -12.79 -22.03 11.46
C PHE A 267 -13.65 -22.90 10.55
N ARG A 268 -14.86 -23.24 11.03
CA ARG A 268 -15.91 -23.83 10.20
C ARG A 268 -16.99 -22.78 9.95
N ASN A 269 -17.43 -22.69 8.69
CA ASN A 269 -18.50 -21.79 8.27
C ASN A 269 -19.82 -22.21 8.91
N GLU A 270 -20.64 -21.21 9.25
CA GLU A 270 -21.96 -21.41 9.82
C GLU A 270 -22.93 -22.00 8.79
N PRO A 271 -24.05 -22.58 9.22
CA PRO A 271 -25.18 -22.84 8.34
C PRO A 271 -25.93 -21.53 8.06
N PHE A 272 -25.74 -20.97 6.87
CA PHE A 272 -26.39 -19.76 6.36
C PHE A 272 -27.14 -20.02 5.05
#